data_AF-A0A3N5PYT8-F1
#
_entry.id   AF-A0A3N5PYT8-F1
#
_cell.length_a   1.000
_cell.length_b   1.000
_cell.length_c   1.000
_cell.angle_alpha   90.00
_cell.angle_beta   90.00
_cell.angle_gamma   90.00
#
_symmetry.space_group_name_H-M   'P 1'
#
loop_
_entity.id
_entity.type
_entity.pdbx_description
1 polymer ?
#
loop_
_entity_poly.entity_id
_entity_poly.type
_entity_poly.pdbx_seq_one_letter_code
_entity_poly.pdbx_strand_id
1 'polypeptide(L)'
;MKKILLTITSLLFIYSCNNEVDIVNPVIDPSNFLAQTKPLNSDSKLIMDGVYEVVNGAELLGDQVVVKWTRDRLSIFSEKNGGYLILEGGYLDSVIFFVGHWRYSTNTESGAASFYIPADEGGGEIISGDTTTTIRLIGEYGFGNEIANQPLVFKFKREFSQEVKQGNFDILAHRGGGRNSEYLGVSENSIEMINITERFGTTGVEIDARLSKDGVAFLYHDDDINLRLTQKSLIWGDIENFTWAQLRTLVTLKNGEKIPSLREALEFVLEETNLRTVWLDTKDVDVLPVSIALQQEILQRAAQMGRDLNIYIGLPAQDVYDAFVAYPGFQDV
;
A
#
# COMPACT_ATOMS: atom_id res chain seq x y z
N MET A 1 -12.30 5.26 -55.75
CA MET A 1 -12.81 5.42 -54.36
C MET A 1 -12.52 4.23 -53.43
N LYS A 2 -12.42 2.97 -53.91
CA LYS A 2 -12.13 1.80 -53.04
C LYS A 2 -10.67 1.64 -52.56
N LYS A 3 -9.67 2.26 -53.23
CA LYS A 3 -8.25 2.16 -52.82
C LYS A 3 -7.82 3.16 -51.74
N ILE A 4 -8.56 4.26 -51.56
CA ILE A 4 -8.26 5.28 -50.53
C ILE A 4 -8.82 4.84 -49.17
N LEU A 5 -9.91 4.07 -49.16
CA LEU A 5 -10.51 3.55 -47.94
C LEU A 5 -9.61 2.50 -47.25
N LEU A 6 -8.85 1.70 -48.02
CA LEU A 6 -7.98 0.66 -47.46
C LEU A 6 -6.75 1.25 -46.73
N THR A 7 -6.23 2.40 -47.19
CA THR A 7 -5.07 3.06 -46.59
C THR A 7 -5.42 3.75 -45.27
N ILE A 8 -6.66 4.24 -45.12
CA ILE A 8 -7.14 4.90 -43.89
C ILE A 8 -7.41 3.86 -42.80
N THR A 9 -7.90 2.66 -43.14
CA THR A 9 -8.10 1.59 -42.15
C THR A 9 -6.77 1.04 -41.63
N SER A 10 -5.72 0.95 -42.47
CA SER A 10 -4.37 0.56 -42.00
C SER A 10 -3.70 1.59 -41.10
N LEU A 11 -4.03 2.89 -41.21
CA LEU A 11 -3.49 3.93 -40.32
C LEU A 11 -4.16 3.95 -38.94
N LEU A 12 -5.42 3.54 -38.83
CA LEU A 12 -6.14 3.47 -37.55
C LEU A 12 -5.66 2.32 -36.66
N PHE A 13 -5.06 1.26 -37.22
CA PHE A 13 -4.46 0.18 -36.43
C PHE A 13 -3.07 0.52 -35.85
N ILE A 14 -2.41 1.58 -36.34
CA ILE A 14 -1.11 2.05 -35.83
C ILE A 14 -1.28 3.11 -34.73
N TYR A 15 -2.51 3.61 -34.54
CA TYR A 15 -2.90 4.57 -33.51
C TYR A 15 -3.70 3.93 -32.37
N SER A 16 -3.58 2.62 -32.17
CA SER A 16 -3.72 2.06 -30.81
C SER A 16 -2.49 2.49 -30.00
N CYS A 17 -2.37 3.80 -29.81
CA CYS A 17 -1.40 4.39 -28.92
C CYS A 17 -1.68 3.83 -27.53
N ASN A 18 -0.75 3.01 -27.06
CA ASN A 18 -0.54 2.80 -25.64
C ASN A 18 -0.41 4.22 -25.06
N ASN A 19 -1.43 4.72 -24.37
CA ASN A 19 -1.31 5.96 -23.62
C ASN A 19 -0.36 5.66 -22.47
N GLU A 20 0.95 5.70 -22.76
CA GLU A 20 1.98 5.63 -21.73
C GLU A 20 1.78 6.84 -20.84
N VAL A 21 1.19 6.59 -19.69
CA VAL A 21 1.07 7.57 -18.63
C VAL A 21 2.47 7.74 -18.07
N ASP A 22 3.05 8.92 -18.25
CA ASP A 22 4.35 9.25 -17.66
C ASP A 22 4.19 9.34 -16.14
N ILE A 23 4.77 8.36 -15.45
CA ILE A 23 4.73 8.25 -13.99
C ILE A 23 6.14 8.54 -13.51
N VAL A 24 6.31 9.71 -12.90
CA VAL A 24 7.57 10.05 -12.25
C VAL A 24 7.59 9.40 -10.87
N ASN A 25 8.53 8.48 -10.67
CA ASN A 25 8.93 8.01 -9.35
C ASN A 25 10.16 8.83 -8.94
N PRO A 26 10.03 9.80 -8.01
CA PRO A 26 11.12 10.69 -7.68
C PRO A 26 12.36 9.91 -7.24
N VAL A 27 13.49 10.18 -7.89
CA VAL A 27 14.76 9.57 -7.49
C VAL A 27 15.23 10.21 -6.19
N ILE A 28 15.17 9.43 -5.12
CA ILE A 28 15.67 9.83 -3.81
C ILE A 28 16.80 8.87 -3.47
N ASP A 29 17.90 9.41 -2.95
CA ASP A 29 19.01 8.61 -2.43
C ASP A 29 19.02 8.69 -0.89
N PRO A 30 18.10 7.97 -0.21
CA PRO A 30 18.10 7.94 1.24
C PRO A 30 19.40 7.31 1.78
N SER A 31 19.96 6.37 1.02
CA SER A 31 21.09 5.54 1.42
C SER A 31 22.37 6.35 1.64
N ASN A 32 22.61 7.42 0.89
CA ASN A 32 23.82 8.22 1.07
C ASN A 32 23.80 9.12 2.31
N PHE A 33 22.65 9.74 2.60
CA PHE A 33 22.54 10.65 3.74
C PHE A 33 22.08 9.92 5.02
N LEU A 34 21.01 9.13 4.96
CA LEU A 34 20.50 8.44 6.15
C LEU A 34 21.42 7.33 6.65
N ALA A 35 22.35 6.80 5.84
CA ALA A 35 23.37 5.87 6.35
C ALA A 35 24.29 6.46 7.42
N GLN A 36 24.33 7.80 7.55
CA GLN A 36 25.09 8.49 8.59
C GLN A 36 24.26 8.72 9.86
N THR A 37 22.97 8.36 9.85
CA THR A 37 22.03 8.55 10.95
C THR A 37 21.78 7.25 11.71
N LYS A 38 21.19 7.36 12.90
CA LYS A 38 20.70 6.23 13.70
C LYS A 38 19.19 6.10 13.57
N PRO A 39 18.63 4.88 13.58
CA PRO A 39 17.19 4.68 13.56
C PRO A 39 16.55 5.22 14.85
N LEU A 40 15.36 5.83 14.72
CA LEU A 40 14.53 6.20 15.87
C LEU A 40 13.94 4.94 16.53
N ASN A 41 13.88 4.96 17.86
CA ASN A 41 13.16 3.92 18.61
C ASN A 41 11.64 4.07 18.45
N SER A 42 10.88 3.04 18.83
CA SER A 42 9.41 3.02 18.65
C SER A 42 8.68 4.12 19.42
N ASP A 43 9.11 4.43 20.64
CA ASP A 43 8.45 5.43 21.48
C ASP A 43 8.64 6.84 20.90
N SER A 44 9.87 7.17 20.47
CA SER A 44 10.19 8.42 19.78
C SER A 44 9.38 8.61 18.50
N LYS A 45 9.12 7.54 17.75
CA LYS A 45 8.26 7.61 16.55
C LYS A 45 6.85 8.07 16.90
N LEU A 46 6.25 7.48 17.93
CA LEU A 46 4.87 7.78 18.33
C LEU A 46 4.68 9.20 18.87
N ILE A 47 5.72 9.86 19.35
CA ILE A 47 5.65 11.28 19.78
C ILE A 47 5.28 12.21 18.61
N MET A 48 5.64 11.84 17.38
CA MET A 48 5.35 12.65 16.19
C MET A 48 3.93 12.44 15.64
N ASP A 49 3.20 11.42 16.09
CA ASP A 49 1.85 11.15 15.61
C ASP A 49 0.89 12.28 15.98
N GLY A 50 0.18 12.84 15.00
CA GLY A 50 -0.80 13.87 15.27
C GLY A 50 -1.22 14.68 14.06
N VAL A 51 -1.81 15.84 14.37
CA VAL A 51 -2.25 16.82 13.39
C VAL A 51 -1.31 18.01 13.43
N TYR A 52 -0.85 18.42 12.26
CA TYR A 52 0.06 19.53 12.07
C TYR A 52 -0.63 20.64 11.26
N GLU A 53 -0.26 21.87 11.55
CA GLU A 53 -0.54 23.04 10.74
C GLU A 53 0.53 23.16 9.65
N VAL A 54 0.11 23.46 8.43
CA VAL A 54 1.00 23.76 7.31
C VAL A 54 1.33 25.25 7.34
N VAL A 55 2.52 25.57 7.83
CA VAL A 55 3.02 26.96 7.96
C VAL A 55 3.53 27.47 6.61
N ASN A 56 4.06 26.59 5.78
CA ASN A 56 4.48 26.87 4.40
C ASN A 56 4.22 25.62 3.53
N GLY A 57 3.79 25.80 2.28
CA GLY A 57 3.43 24.71 1.37
C GLY A 57 1.93 24.38 1.31
N ALA A 58 1.04 25.30 1.71
CA ALA A 58 -0.42 25.07 1.68
C ALA A 58 -0.98 24.94 0.25
N GLU A 59 -0.27 25.50 -0.73
CA GLU A 59 -0.50 25.28 -2.15
C GLU A 59 -0.29 23.81 -2.57
N LEU A 60 0.54 23.05 -1.86
CA LEU A 60 0.72 21.61 -2.08
C LEU A 60 -0.26 20.78 -1.26
N LEU A 61 -0.39 21.05 0.05
CA LEU A 61 -1.03 20.14 1.00
C LEU A 61 -2.26 20.70 1.75
N GLY A 62 -2.69 21.91 1.42
CA GLY A 62 -3.72 22.61 2.21
C GLY A 62 -3.18 23.08 3.56
N ASP A 63 -4.07 23.51 4.46
CA ASP A 63 -3.68 24.20 5.69
C ASP A 63 -3.27 23.24 6.82
N GLN A 64 -3.60 21.96 6.68
CA GLN A 64 -3.39 20.94 7.71
C GLN A 64 -3.00 19.60 7.12
N VAL A 65 -2.17 18.87 7.87
CA VAL A 65 -1.82 17.49 7.54
C VAL A 65 -1.90 16.58 8.77
N VAL A 66 -2.13 15.30 8.51
CA VAL A 66 -2.02 14.22 9.50
C VAL A 66 -0.66 13.57 9.34
N VAL A 67 0.10 13.47 10.42
CA VAL A 67 1.41 12.80 10.45
C VAL A 67 1.26 11.52 11.26
N LYS A 68 1.70 10.40 10.70
CA LYS A 68 1.60 9.08 11.33
C LYS A 68 2.82 8.24 11.02
N TRP A 69 3.40 7.64 12.05
CA TRP A 69 4.38 6.57 11.90
C TRP A 69 3.70 5.21 11.79
N THR A 70 4.18 4.42 10.82
CA THR A 70 3.89 3.00 10.75
C THR A 70 5.18 2.25 10.43
N ARG A 71 5.54 1.30 11.30
CA ARG A 71 6.80 0.53 11.22
C ARG A 71 8.04 1.43 11.10
N ASP A 72 8.59 1.54 9.91
CA ASP A 72 9.84 2.21 9.56
C ASP A 72 9.63 3.40 8.63
N ARG A 73 8.38 3.87 8.45
CA ARG A 73 8.04 5.02 7.63
C ARG A 73 7.24 6.05 8.40
N LEU A 74 7.55 7.32 8.14
CA LEU A 74 6.72 8.45 8.50
C LEU A 74 5.86 8.82 7.30
N SER A 75 4.55 8.80 7.50
CA SER A 75 3.58 9.17 6.47
C SER A 75 2.88 10.46 6.84
N ILE A 76 2.68 11.32 5.84
CA ILE A 76 1.97 12.59 6.00
C ILE A 76 0.81 12.61 5.02
N PHE A 77 -0.41 12.83 5.50
CA PHE A 77 -1.63 12.82 4.70
C PHE A 77 -2.26 14.21 4.68
N SER A 78 -2.67 14.63 3.49
CA SER A 78 -3.25 15.93 3.18
C SER A 78 -4.68 15.77 2.68
N GLU A 79 -5.55 16.73 3.04
CA GLU A 79 -6.91 16.80 2.48
C GLU A 79 -6.92 17.24 1.01
N LYS A 80 -5.86 17.93 0.56
CA LYS A 80 -5.75 18.45 -0.78
C LYS A 80 -5.34 17.35 -1.76
N ASN A 81 -6.18 17.11 -2.78
CA ASN A 81 -5.94 16.16 -3.88
C ASN A 81 -5.59 14.72 -3.45
N GLY A 82 -5.99 14.32 -2.23
CA GLY A 82 -5.55 13.06 -1.64
C GLY A 82 -4.02 12.96 -1.56
N GLY A 83 -3.36 14.09 -1.26
CA GLY A 83 -1.91 14.16 -1.16
C GLY A 83 -1.37 13.36 0.00
N TYR A 84 -0.27 12.67 -0.24
CA TYR A 84 0.45 11.95 0.79
C TYR A 84 1.95 12.03 0.58
N LEU A 85 2.69 11.91 1.68
CA LEU A 85 4.15 11.77 1.69
C LEU A 85 4.51 10.47 2.38
N ILE A 86 5.47 9.74 1.83
CA ILE A 86 6.07 8.57 2.45
C ILE A 86 7.56 8.84 2.64
N LEU A 87 7.98 8.91 3.90
CA LEU A 87 9.32 9.36 4.30
C LEU A 87 10.04 8.28 5.10
N GLU A 88 11.34 8.15 4.84
CA GLU A 88 12.30 7.46 5.69
C GLU A 88 12.98 8.47 6.61
N GLY A 89 13.33 8.05 7.83
CA GLY A 89 13.97 8.97 8.77
C GLY A 89 14.89 8.31 9.78
N GLY A 90 15.79 9.13 10.30
CA GLY A 90 16.77 8.78 11.31
C GLY A 90 17.32 10.06 11.96
N TYR A 91 18.13 9.92 13.00
CA TYR A 91 18.68 11.07 13.71
C TYR A 91 20.21 11.07 13.71
N LEU A 92 20.79 12.26 13.72
CA LEU A 92 22.21 12.52 13.96
C LEU A 92 22.31 13.57 15.07
N ASP A 93 23.05 13.23 16.12
CA ASP A 93 23.10 13.99 17.37
C ASP A 93 21.70 14.25 17.95
N SER A 94 21.22 15.50 17.92
CA SER A 94 19.88 15.89 18.40
C SER A 94 18.97 16.37 17.28
N VAL A 95 19.33 16.12 16.01
CA VAL A 95 18.54 16.52 14.83
C VAL A 95 17.97 15.27 14.17
N ILE A 96 16.68 15.30 13.86
CA ILE A 96 16.00 14.23 13.13
C ILE A 96 15.88 14.64 11.67
N PHE A 97 16.14 13.72 10.75
CA PHE A 97 16.08 13.94 9.32
C PHE A 97 15.11 12.99 8.65
N PHE A 98 14.49 13.46 7.58
CA PHE A 98 13.55 12.73 6.76
C PHE A 98 13.82 12.95 5.28
N VAL A 99 13.62 11.90 4.49
CA VAL A 99 13.67 11.99 3.03
C VAL A 99 12.68 11.01 2.43
N GLY A 100 12.04 11.42 1.34
CA GLY A 100 11.07 10.60 0.65
C GLY A 100 10.41 11.36 -0.49
N HIS A 101 9.19 10.98 -0.82
CA HIS A 101 8.42 11.60 -1.88
C HIS A 101 7.03 12.01 -1.39
N TRP A 102 6.46 12.97 -2.09
CA TRP A 102 5.04 13.28 -2.07
C TRP A 102 4.36 12.82 -3.36
N ARG A 103 3.05 12.56 -3.29
CA ARG A 103 2.22 12.20 -4.44
C ARG A 103 0.75 12.54 -4.21
N TYR A 104 0.02 12.85 -5.27
CA TYR A 104 -1.45 12.90 -5.24
C TYR A 104 -2.06 11.55 -5.65
N SER A 105 -3.10 11.11 -4.95
CA SER A 105 -3.85 9.91 -5.35
C SER A 105 -4.82 10.19 -6.51
N THR A 106 -5.21 11.46 -6.71
CA THR A 106 -6.19 11.85 -7.73
C THR A 106 -5.59 12.09 -9.11
N ASN A 107 -4.26 12.15 -9.24
CA ASN A 107 -3.55 12.32 -10.50
C ASN A 107 -2.14 11.70 -10.43
N THR A 108 -1.25 12.05 -11.36
CA THR A 108 0.11 11.50 -11.45
C THR A 108 1.20 12.43 -10.94
N GLU A 109 0.84 13.59 -10.38
CA GLU A 109 1.82 14.53 -9.83
C GLU A 109 2.48 13.94 -8.58
N SER A 110 3.79 14.09 -8.52
CA SER A 110 4.66 13.61 -7.46
C SER A 110 5.90 14.48 -7.38
N GLY A 111 6.70 14.28 -6.34
CA GLY A 111 8.02 14.91 -6.25
C GLY A 111 8.79 14.49 -5.01
N ALA A 112 10.08 14.80 -4.98
CA ALA A 112 10.90 14.56 -3.79
C ALA A 112 10.52 15.52 -2.65
N ALA A 113 10.64 15.05 -1.42
CA ALA A 113 10.49 15.85 -0.21
C ALA A 113 11.56 15.45 0.82
N SER A 114 12.09 16.44 1.53
CA SER A 114 13.02 16.24 2.63
C SER A 114 12.67 17.15 3.79
N PHE A 115 12.92 16.69 5.02
CA PHE A 115 12.68 17.46 6.23
C PHE A 115 13.78 17.23 7.24
N TYR A 116 13.85 18.13 8.20
CA TYR A 116 14.53 17.91 9.46
C TYR A 116 13.75 18.56 10.61
N ILE A 117 13.99 18.06 11.82
CA ILE A 117 13.51 18.62 13.08
C ILE A 117 14.76 19.08 13.85
N PRO A 118 15.00 20.39 13.97
CA PRO A 118 16.10 20.95 14.76
C PRO A 118 16.06 20.47 16.21
N ALA A 119 17.23 20.47 16.86
CA ALA A 119 17.37 20.05 18.24
C ALA A 119 16.51 20.85 19.21
N ASP A 120 16.39 22.16 18.99
CA ASP A 120 15.62 23.13 19.77
C ASP A 120 14.17 23.33 19.30
N GLU A 121 13.76 22.62 18.24
CA GLU A 121 12.38 22.61 17.72
C GLU A 121 11.75 21.20 17.79
N GLY A 122 12.16 20.41 18.79
CA GLY A 122 11.59 19.10 19.12
C GLY A 122 12.50 17.91 18.89
N GLY A 123 13.60 18.07 18.15
CA GLY A 123 14.50 16.95 17.81
C GLY A 123 15.11 16.29 19.05
N GLY A 124 15.63 17.10 19.98
CA GLY A 124 16.25 16.60 21.21
C GLY A 124 15.22 15.92 22.14
N GLU A 125 14.05 16.53 22.28
CA GLU A 125 12.96 16.00 23.13
C GLU A 125 12.41 14.69 22.58
N ILE A 126 12.14 14.60 21.28
CA ILE A 126 11.66 13.35 20.64
C ILE A 126 12.67 12.21 20.86
N ILE A 127 13.96 12.47 20.67
CA ILE A 127 15.03 11.46 20.83
C ILE A 127 15.13 11.00 22.30
N SER A 128 14.91 11.90 23.25
CA SER A 128 14.94 11.59 24.69
C SER A 128 13.63 11.02 25.25
N GLY A 129 12.56 11.01 24.45
CA GLY A 129 11.24 10.50 24.85
C GLY A 129 10.35 11.52 25.55
N ASP A 130 10.68 12.81 25.47
CA ASP A 130 9.89 13.89 26.05
C ASP A 130 8.73 14.28 25.12
N THR A 131 7.51 14.19 25.65
CA THR A 131 6.23 14.43 24.95
C THR A 131 5.74 15.88 25.07
N THR A 132 6.43 16.72 25.84
CA THR A 132 5.98 18.10 26.13
C THR A 132 6.45 19.12 25.10
N THR A 133 7.15 18.67 24.05
CA THR A 133 7.80 19.54 23.08
C THR A 133 6.86 20.12 22.01
N THR A 134 7.25 21.25 21.44
CA THR A 134 6.64 21.78 20.21
C THR A 134 7.44 21.27 19.02
N ILE A 135 6.85 20.37 18.25
CA ILE A 135 7.53 19.78 17.10
C ILE A 135 7.36 20.68 15.87
N ARG A 136 8.45 20.99 15.18
CA ARG A 136 8.41 21.67 13.89
C ARG A 136 9.28 20.95 12.85
N LEU A 137 8.63 20.52 11.77
CA LEU A 137 9.28 19.89 10.62
C LEU A 137 9.59 21.00 9.62
N ILE A 138 10.87 21.16 9.30
CA ILE A 138 11.34 22.15 8.34
C ILE A 138 11.89 21.39 7.15
N GLY A 139 11.39 21.69 5.95
CA GLY A 139 11.75 20.92 4.78
C GLY A 139 11.55 21.67 3.47
N GLU A 140 11.78 20.92 2.41
CA GLU A 140 11.63 21.37 1.04
C GLU A 140 10.98 20.28 0.19
N TYR A 141 10.32 20.68 -0.89
CA TYR A 141 9.79 19.77 -1.90
C TYR A 141 10.13 20.24 -3.32
N GLY A 142 10.08 19.31 -4.27
CA GLY A 142 10.23 19.53 -5.71
C GLY A 142 9.08 18.93 -6.49
N PHE A 143 9.08 19.07 -7.82
CA PHE A 143 8.11 18.46 -8.72
C PHE A 143 8.80 17.46 -9.65
N GLY A 144 8.22 16.27 -9.79
CA GLY A 144 8.81 15.17 -10.53
C GLY A 144 10.21 14.81 -10.02
N ASN A 145 11.20 14.92 -10.92
CA ASN A 145 12.63 14.69 -10.63
C ASN A 145 13.43 16.00 -10.43
N GLU A 146 12.75 17.14 -10.32
CA GLU A 146 13.41 18.41 -10.04
C GLU A 146 13.97 18.43 -8.61
N ILE A 147 15.04 19.19 -8.41
CA ILE A 147 15.65 19.39 -7.08
C ILE A 147 14.61 20.05 -6.18
N ALA A 148 14.39 19.48 -5.00
CA ALA A 148 13.54 20.08 -3.98
C ALA A 148 14.11 21.45 -3.56
N ASN A 149 13.30 22.49 -3.70
CA ASN A 149 13.69 23.87 -3.39
C ASN A 149 12.52 24.76 -2.97
N GLN A 150 11.29 24.23 -2.96
CA GLN A 150 10.12 24.94 -2.48
C GLN A 150 9.97 24.65 -0.98
N PRO A 151 9.84 25.67 -0.11
CA PRO A 151 9.76 25.45 1.33
C PRO A 151 8.49 24.70 1.73
N LEU A 152 8.64 23.75 2.66
CA LEU A 152 7.53 22.99 3.24
C LEU A 152 7.73 22.89 4.74
N VAL A 153 6.83 23.49 5.52
CA VAL A 153 7.00 23.63 6.97
C VAL A 153 5.73 23.22 7.69
N PHE A 154 5.87 22.31 8.65
CA PHE A 154 4.78 21.86 9.49
C PHE A 154 5.05 22.19 10.95
N LYS A 155 4.02 22.62 11.67
CA LYS A 155 4.06 22.84 13.12
C LYS A 155 3.05 21.93 13.80
N PHE A 156 3.48 21.20 14.81
CA PHE A 156 2.58 20.35 15.59
C PHE A 156 1.45 21.20 16.20
N LYS A 157 0.22 20.77 15.94
CA LYS A 157 -0.98 21.49 16.38
C LYS A 157 -1.64 20.77 17.55
N ARG A 158 -1.79 19.45 17.43
CA ARG A 158 -2.39 18.60 18.48
C ARG A 158 -2.14 17.13 18.21
N GLU A 159 -2.23 16.33 19.27
CA GLU A 159 -2.35 14.89 19.17
C GLU A 159 -3.65 14.46 18.45
N PHE A 160 -3.71 13.18 18.08
CA PHE A 160 -4.96 12.53 17.74
C PHE A 160 -5.98 12.61 18.89
N SER A 161 -7.25 12.79 18.54
CA SER A 161 -8.33 12.77 19.53
C SER A 161 -8.42 11.39 20.18
N GLN A 162 -9.02 11.32 21.37
CA GLN A 162 -9.28 10.04 22.02
C GLN A 162 -10.12 9.11 21.15
N GLU A 163 -11.08 9.66 20.40
CA GLU A 163 -11.86 8.91 19.40
C GLU A 163 -10.99 8.21 18.35
N VAL A 164 -9.94 8.87 17.85
CA VAL A 164 -9.02 8.26 16.87
C VAL A 164 -8.09 7.27 17.55
N LYS A 165 -7.62 7.56 18.77
CA LYS A 165 -6.72 6.67 19.52
C LYS A 165 -7.42 5.39 20.01
N GLN A 166 -8.71 5.46 20.31
CA GLN A 166 -9.53 4.37 20.85
C GLN A 166 -10.49 3.79 19.81
N GLY A 167 -10.57 4.40 18.63
CA GLY A 167 -11.50 4.04 17.59
C GLY A 167 -11.25 2.63 17.08
N ASN A 168 -12.29 1.79 17.11
CA ASN A 168 -12.25 0.45 16.56
C ASN A 168 -12.83 0.44 15.13
N PHE A 169 -12.17 1.13 14.20
CA PHE A 169 -12.55 1.13 12.79
C PHE A 169 -11.36 0.75 11.91
N ASP A 170 -11.60 -0.12 10.94
CA ASP A 170 -10.58 -0.61 10.02
C ASP A 170 -10.49 0.24 8.75
N ILE A 171 -9.26 0.47 8.29
CA ILE A 171 -8.97 1.04 6.98
C ILE A 171 -8.43 -0.10 6.13
N LEU A 172 -9.28 -0.62 5.25
CA LEU A 172 -8.98 -1.75 4.38
C LEU A 172 -8.45 -1.28 3.04
N ALA A 173 -7.24 -1.70 2.71
CA ALA A 173 -6.62 -1.46 1.43
C ALA A 173 -7.13 -2.47 0.39
N HIS A 174 -7.85 -1.98 -0.62
CA HIS A 174 -8.40 -2.80 -1.69
C HIS A 174 -7.28 -3.45 -2.52
N ARG A 175 -7.41 -4.75 -2.84
CA ARG A 175 -6.46 -5.57 -3.61
C ARG A 175 -5.04 -5.58 -3.06
N GLY A 176 -4.90 -5.69 -1.74
CA GLY A 176 -3.64 -5.74 -1.01
C GLY A 176 -3.01 -4.38 -0.75
N GLY A 177 -3.54 -3.29 -1.29
CA GLY A 177 -2.96 -1.96 -1.11
C GLY A 177 -3.47 -0.88 -2.06
N GLY A 178 -3.74 -1.24 -3.30
CA GLY A 178 -4.17 -0.34 -4.36
C GLY A 178 -4.29 -1.03 -5.70
N ARG A 179 -4.79 -0.31 -6.70
CA ARG A 179 -4.94 -0.81 -8.08
C ARG A 179 -3.70 -0.49 -8.90
N ASN A 180 -3.46 -1.28 -9.94
CA ASN A 180 -2.40 -0.98 -10.93
C ASN A 180 -2.59 0.38 -11.60
N SER A 181 -3.83 0.89 -11.69
CA SER A 181 -4.15 2.22 -12.22
C SER A 181 -3.75 3.39 -11.31
N GLU A 182 -3.36 3.12 -10.06
CA GLU A 182 -2.84 4.12 -9.12
C GLU A 182 -1.31 4.25 -9.22
N TYR A 183 -0.68 3.38 -10.01
CA TYR A 183 0.74 3.42 -10.37
C TYR A 183 1.69 3.50 -9.16
N LEU A 184 1.44 2.67 -8.15
CA LEU A 184 2.23 2.59 -6.93
C LEU A 184 3.59 1.88 -7.11
N GLY A 185 3.94 1.47 -8.33
CA GLY A 185 5.18 0.76 -8.66
C GLY A 185 5.21 -0.70 -8.22
N VAL A 186 4.13 -1.19 -7.62
CA VAL A 186 3.92 -2.58 -7.20
C VAL A 186 2.54 -3.06 -7.69
N SER A 187 2.44 -4.35 -8.00
CA SER A 187 1.21 -4.93 -8.57
C SER A 187 0.14 -5.18 -7.52
N GLU A 188 -1.13 -4.90 -7.86
CA GLU A 188 -2.27 -5.31 -7.02
C GLU A 188 -2.23 -6.83 -6.73
N ASN A 189 -2.66 -7.23 -5.53
CA ASN A 189 -2.61 -8.62 -5.02
C ASN A 189 -1.23 -9.29 -4.95
N SER A 190 -0.12 -8.53 -4.99
CA SER A 190 1.21 -9.07 -4.71
C SER A 190 1.58 -9.01 -3.22
N ILE A 191 2.58 -9.79 -2.81
CA ILE A 191 3.16 -9.70 -1.46
C ILE A 191 3.81 -8.32 -1.26
N GLU A 192 4.43 -7.80 -2.31
CA GLU A 192 5.09 -6.51 -2.32
C GLU A 192 4.10 -5.35 -2.08
N MET A 193 2.88 -5.45 -2.60
CA MET A 193 1.81 -4.50 -2.32
C MET A 193 1.36 -4.56 -0.85
N ILE A 194 1.13 -5.77 -0.33
CA ILE A 194 0.78 -5.98 1.09
C ILE A 194 1.89 -5.41 2.00
N ASN A 195 3.16 -5.57 1.63
CA ASN A 195 4.29 -5.06 2.40
C ASN A 195 4.31 -3.53 2.53
N ILE A 196 3.88 -2.81 1.50
CA ILE A 196 3.93 -1.34 1.51
C ILE A 196 2.64 -0.69 2.01
N THR A 197 1.54 -1.43 2.11
CA THR A 197 0.21 -0.83 2.33
C THR A 197 0.08 -0.07 3.65
N GLU A 198 0.71 -0.56 4.72
CA GLU A 198 0.72 0.09 6.05
C GLU A 198 1.26 1.52 6.02
N ARG A 199 2.10 1.84 5.03
CA ARG A 199 2.65 3.19 4.79
C ARG A 199 1.55 4.17 4.37
N PHE A 200 0.44 3.68 3.82
CA PHE A 200 -0.73 4.49 3.47
C PHE A 200 -1.75 4.60 4.62
N GLY A 201 -1.37 4.20 5.84
CA GLY A 201 -2.20 4.33 7.04
C GLY A 201 -3.28 3.26 7.17
N THR A 202 -3.19 2.18 6.38
CA THR A 202 -4.14 1.07 6.38
C THR A 202 -3.96 0.19 7.61
N THR A 203 -5.06 -0.37 8.11
CA THR A 203 -5.04 -1.33 9.22
C THR A 203 -5.37 -2.75 8.75
N GLY A 204 -5.86 -2.88 7.52
CA GLY A 204 -6.12 -4.17 6.91
C GLY A 204 -6.01 -4.12 5.39
N VAL A 205 -6.19 -5.29 4.79
CA VAL A 205 -6.20 -5.47 3.33
C VAL A 205 -7.43 -6.26 2.91
N GLU A 206 -7.97 -5.95 1.75
CA GLU A 206 -8.82 -6.86 0.99
C GLU A 206 -7.96 -7.53 -0.08
N ILE A 207 -8.10 -8.84 -0.27
CA ILE A 207 -7.35 -9.61 -1.28
C ILE A 207 -8.27 -10.58 -2.02
N ASP A 208 -8.02 -10.72 -3.32
CA ASP A 208 -8.87 -11.48 -4.24
C ASP A 208 -8.40 -12.93 -4.35
N ALA A 209 -9.17 -13.89 -3.81
CA ALA A 209 -8.80 -15.30 -3.82
C ALA A 209 -9.48 -16.08 -4.96
N ARG A 210 -8.69 -16.89 -5.67
CA ARG A 210 -9.11 -17.83 -6.72
C ARG A 210 -8.47 -19.20 -6.56
N LEU A 211 -8.99 -20.21 -7.26
CA LEU A 211 -8.47 -21.58 -7.24
C LEU A 211 -7.83 -21.98 -8.57
N SER A 212 -6.62 -22.51 -8.55
CA SER A 212 -5.99 -23.06 -9.76
C SER A 212 -6.66 -24.36 -10.19
N LYS A 213 -6.43 -24.79 -11.45
CA LYS A 213 -6.95 -26.06 -11.98
C LYS A 213 -6.64 -27.29 -11.13
N ASP A 214 -5.50 -27.26 -10.43
CA ASP A 214 -5.00 -28.32 -9.56
C ASP A 214 -5.26 -28.05 -8.06
N GLY A 215 -6.13 -27.09 -7.73
CA GLY A 215 -6.67 -26.92 -6.38
C GLY A 215 -5.81 -26.08 -5.44
N VAL A 216 -4.93 -25.22 -5.95
CA VAL A 216 -4.11 -24.30 -5.13
C VAL A 216 -4.77 -22.93 -5.11
N ALA A 217 -5.07 -22.41 -3.93
CA ALA A 217 -5.61 -21.05 -3.78
C ALA A 217 -4.51 -20.00 -4.01
N PHE A 218 -4.80 -18.97 -4.80
CA PHE A 218 -3.87 -17.90 -5.17
C PHE A 218 -4.56 -16.54 -5.26
N LEU A 219 -3.77 -15.46 -5.29
CA LEU A 219 -4.32 -14.11 -5.38
C LEU A 219 -4.35 -13.57 -6.82
N TYR A 220 -5.54 -13.23 -7.31
CA TYR A 220 -5.74 -12.58 -8.61
C TYR A 220 -7.17 -12.07 -8.79
N HIS A 221 -7.33 -10.84 -9.31
CA HIS A 221 -8.64 -10.20 -9.40
C HIS A 221 -9.49 -10.64 -10.61
N ASP A 222 -8.97 -10.55 -11.85
CA ASP A 222 -9.78 -10.75 -13.06
C ASP A 222 -9.98 -12.23 -13.42
N ASP A 223 -10.99 -12.53 -14.22
CA ASP A 223 -11.26 -13.91 -14.67
C ASP A 223 -10.19 -14.40 -15.65
N ASP A 224 -9.63 -13.51 -16.47
CA ASP A 224 -8.65 -13.85 -17.51
C ASP A 224 -7.28 -13.21 -17.30
N ILE A 225 -6.24 -13.93 -17.72
CA ILE A 225 -4.87 -13.41 -17.81
C ILE A 225 -4.87 -12.25 -18.82
N ASN A 226 -4.59 -11.03 -18.34
CA ASN A 226 -4.67 -9.83 -19.17
C ASN A 226 -3.58 -8.78 -18.88
N LEU A 227 -3.35 -7.88 -19.85
CA LEU A 227 -2.28 -6.87 -19.79
C LEU A 227 -2.50 -5.72 -18.77
N ARG A 228 -3.69 -5.65 -18.15
CA ARG A 228 -3.96 -4.75 -17.02
C ARG A 228 -3.27 -5.26 -15.76
N LEU A 229 -3.24 -6.59 -15.58
CA LEU A 229 -2.73 -7.26 -14.39
C LEU A 229 -1.35 -7.89 -14.57
N THR A 230 -1.00 -8.26 -15.80
CA THR A 230 0.21 -9.04 -16.08
C THR A 230 1.06 -8.40 -17.18
N GLN A 231 2.32 -8.82 -17.23
CA GLN A 231 3.14 -8.69 -18.42
C GLN A 231 2.68 -9.69 -19.49
N LYS A 232 3.21 -9.56 -20.72
CA LYS A 232 2.95 -10.54 -21.78
C LYS A 232 3.48 -11.91 -21.36
N SER A 233 2.61 -12.91 -21.39
CA SER A 233 2.89 -14.31 -21.02
C SER A 233 2.73 -15.26 -22.23
N LEU A 234 3.21 -16.49 -22.08
CA LEU A 234 3.04 -17.56 -23.08
C LEU A 234 1.64 -18.19 -23.04
N ILE A 235 0.92 -18.00 -21.94
CA ILE A 235 -0.44 -18.48 -21.72
C ILE A 235 -1.41 -17.30 -21.61
N TRP A 236 -2.64 -17.51 -22.07
CA TRP A 236 -3.72 -16.52 -22.09
C TRP A 236 -5.06 -17.23 -21.94
N GLY A 237 -6.06 -16.54 -21.40
CA GLY A 237 -7.42 -17.03 -21.19
C GLY A 237 -7.80 -17.01 -19.72
N ASP A 238 -8.91 -17.67 -19.41
CA ASP A 238 -9.41 -17.81 -18.04
C ASP A 238 -8.34 -18.45 -17.14
N ILE A 239 -8.02 -17.75 -16.06
CA ILE A 239 -6.87 -18.00 -15.21
C ILE A 239 -6.99 -19.32 -14.43
N GLU A 240 -8.22 -19.77 -14.16
CA GLU A 240 -8.51 -20.98 -13.38
C GLU A 240 -8.30 -22.26 -14.21
N ASN A 241 -8.15 -22.13 -15.55
CA ASN A 241 -7.84 -23.26 -16.43
C ASN A 241 -6.37 -23.73 -16.38
N PHE A 242 -5.52 -23.06 -15.60
CA PHE A 242 -4.09 -23.35 -15.50
C PHE A 242 -3.73 -23.92 -14.14
N THR A 243 -2.73 -24.81 -14.12
CA THR A 243 -2.18 -25.34 -12.85
C THR A 243 -1.35 -24.28 -12.15
N TRP A 244 -1.17 -24.44 -10.83
CA TRP A 244 -0.36 -23.54 -10.03
C TRP A 244 1.07 -23.40 -10.58
N ALA A 245 1.68 -24.52 -10.98
CA ALA A 245 3.02 -24.51 -11.57
C ALA A 245 3.08 -23.71 -12.87
N GLN A 246 2.03 -23.75 -13.70
CA GLN A 246 1.95 -22.93 -14.92
C GLN A 246 1.81 -21.44 -14.57
N LEU A 247 0.88 -21.09 -13.67
CA LEU A 247 0.67 -19.71 -13.24
C LEU A 247 1.93 -19.10 -12.63
N ARG A 248 2.54 -19.78 -11.67
CA ARG A 248 3.74 -19.31 -10.93
C ARG A 248 4.99 -19.18 -11.81
N THR A 249 5.05 -19.90 -12.94
CA THR A 249 6.24 -19.92 -13.82
C THR A 249 6.06 -19.04 -15.05
N LEU A 250 4.86 -19.00 -15.63
CA LEU A 250 4.62 -18.42 -16.96
C LEU A 250 3.91 -17.06 -16.90
N VAL A 251 3.39 -16.67 -15.73
CA VAL A 251 2.71 -15.38 -15.53
C VAL A 251 3.52 -14.52 -14.58
N THR A 252 3.82 -13.31 -15.04
CA THR A 252 4.45 -12.25 -14.27
C THR A 252 3.44 -11.12 -14.12
N LEU A 253 3.22 -10.66 -12.89
CA LEU A 253 2.35 -9.51 -12.60
C LEU A 253 2.93 -8.23 -13.22
N LYS A 254 2.10 -7.20 -13.33
CA LYS A 254 2.36 -5.97 -14.09
C LYS A 254 3.75 -5.37 -13.84
N ASN A 255 4.15 -5.27 -12.57
CA ASN A 255 5.40 -4.65 -12.13
C ASN A 255 6.55 -5.65 -11.89
N GLY A 256 6.41 -6.91 -12.31
CA GLY A 256 7.49 -7.91 -12.30
C GLY A 256 7.37 -8.97 -11.20
N GLU A 257 6.41 -8.83 -10.30
CA GLU A 257 6.17 -9.77 -9.20
C GLU A 257 5.56 -11.08 -9.72
N LYS A 258 5.63 -12.13 -8.89
CA LYS A 258 4.95 -13.40 -9.16
C LYS A 258 3.57 -13.38 -8.52
N ILE A 259 2.61 -14.09 -9.12
CA ILE A 259 1.32 -14.38 -8.49
C ILE A 259 1.56 -15.14 -7.18
N PRO A 260 1.15 -14.64 -6.00
CA PRO A 260 1.32 -15.35 -4.74
C PRO A 260 0.19 -16.36 -4.52
N SER A 261 0.50 -17.42 -3.79
CA SER A 261 -0.56 -18.28 -3.21
C SER A 261 -1.27 -17.53 -2.08
N LEU A 262 -2.52 -17.91 -1.79
CA LEU A 262 -3.26 -17.34 -0.67
C LEU A 262 -2.53 -17.60 0.66
N ARG A 263 -1.91 -18.78 0.80
CA ARG A 263 -1.07 -19.12 1.96
C ARG A 263 0.10 -18.17 2.12
N GLU A 264 0.90 -17.95 1.06
CA GLU A 264 2.05 -17.03 1.11
C GLU A 264 1.61 -15.63 1.55
N ALA A 265 0.46 -15.15 1.07
CA ALA A 265 -0.07 -13.84 1.44
C ALA A 265 -0.52 -13.76 2.91
N LEU A 266 -1.27 -14.75 3.39
CA LEU A 266 -1.73 -14.79 4.78
C LEU A 266 -0.58 -14.97 5.78
N GLU A 267 0.41 -15.79 5.44
CA GLU A 267 1.64 -15.95 6.23
C GLU A 267 2.42 -14.62 6.29
N PHE A 268 2.53 -13.92 5.16
CA PHE A 268 3.16 -12.61 5.13
C PHE A 268 2.43 -11.58 6.00
N VAL A 269 1.09 -11.54 5.95
CA VAL A 269 0.30 -10.66 6.84
C VAL A 269 0.57 -11.00 8.32
N LEU A 270 0.55 -12.28 8.68
CA LEU A 270 0.74 -12.75 10.05
C LEU A 270 2.15 -12.47 10.59
N GLU A 271 3.18 -12.60 9.76
CA GLU A 271 4.58 -12.62 10.21
C GLU A 271 5.30 -11.28 9.97
N GLU A 272 4.96 -10.57 8.90
CA GLU A 272 5.77 -9.45 8.39
C GLU A 272 5.07 -8.08 8.41
N THR A 273 3.83 -8.01 8.91
CA THR A 273 3.03 -6.76 9.00
C THR A 273 2.43 -6.56 10.38
N ASN A 274 1.93 -5.34 10.68
CA ASN A 274 1.04 -5.09 11.82
C ASN A 274 -0.44 -4.97 11.40
N LEU A 275 -0.80 -5.46 10.22
CA LEU A 275 -2.19 -5.48 9.80
C LEU A 275 -3.01 -6.33 10.77
N ARG A 276 -4.21 -5.84 11.09
CA ARG A 276 -5.15 -6.46 12.03
C ARG A 276 -6.37 -7.08 11.34
N THR A 277 -6.56 -6.78 10.06
CA THR A 277 -7.69 -7.28 9.30
C THR A 277 -7.30 -7.73 7.90
N VAL A 278 -7.77 -8.91 7.49
CA VAL A 278 -7.80 -9.34 6.10
C VAL A 278 -9.26 -9.58 5.70
N TRP A 279 -9.68 -9.05 4.56
CA TRP A 279 -10.92 -9.43 3.90
C TRP A 279 -10.56 -10.29 2.69
N LEU A 280 -10.97 -11.55 2.70
CA LEU A 280 -10.79 -12.46 1.56
C LEU A 280 -11.99 -12.33 0.62
N ASP A 281 -11.82 -11.67 -0.52
CA ASP A 281 -12.84 -11.68 -1.57
C ASP A 281 -12.77 -13.00 -2.33
N THR A 282 -13.58 -13.98 -1.92
CA THR A 282 -13.66 -15.29 -2.59
C THR A 282 -14.50 -15.16 -3.85
N LYS A 283 -13.83 -15.26 -5.01
CA LYS A 283 -14.45 -15.01 -6.32
C LYS A 283 -15.42 -16.09 -6.77
N ASP A 284 -15.25 -17.30 -6.26
CA ASP A 284 -16.00 -18.48 -6.69
C ASP A 284 -16.29 -19.41 -5.49
N VAL A 285 -17.17 -20.40 -5.72
CA VAL A 285 -17.56 -21.40 -4.71
C VAL A 285 -16.42 -22.39 -4.42
N ASP A 286 -15.54 -22.64 -5.39
CA ASP A 286 -14.54 -23.70 -5.32
C ASP A 286 -13.34 -23.34 -4.43
N VAL A 287 -12.98 -22.05 -4.34
CA VAL A 287 -11.91 -21.55 -3.47
C VAL A 287 -12.32 -21.51 -2.00
N LEU A 288 -13.62 -21.55 -1.70
CA LEU A 288 -14.16 -21.35 -0.36
C LEU A 288 -13.64 -22.38 0.67
N PRO A 289 -13.63 -23.71 0.41
CA PRO A 289 -13.11 -24.69 1.36
C PRO A 289 -11.65 -24.47 1.76
N VAL A 290 -10.80 -24.09 0.79
CA VAL A 290 -9.37 -23.84 1.02
C VAL A 290 -9.19 -22.52 1.78
N SER A 291 -10.01 -21.51 1.47
CA SER A 291 -9.99 -20.21 2.17
C SER A 291 -10.36 -20.35 3.63
N ILE A 292 -11.43 -21.11 3.95
CA ILE A 292 -11.85 -21.38 5.33
C ILE A 292 -10.76 -22.12 6.11
N ALA A 293 -10.18 -23.18 5.52
CA ALA A 293 -9.12 -23.96 6.17
C ALA A 293 -7.88 -23.11 6.48
N LEU A 294 -7.43 -22.28 5.52
CA LEU A 294 -6.29 -21.38 5.72
C LEU A 294 -6.60 -20.30 6.76
N GLN A 295 -7.80 -19.73 6.73
CA GLN A 295 -8.24 -18.72 7.68
C GLN A 295 -8.21 -19.28 9.12
N GLN A 296 -8.78 -20.45 9.38
CA GLN A 296 -8.74 -21.09 10.69
C GLN A 296 -7.30 -21.39 11.16
N GLU A 297 -6.47 -21.94 10.28
CA GLU A 297 -5.06 -22.22 10.58
C GLU A 297 -4.30 -20.94 10.97
N ILE A 298 -4.44 -19.87 10.19
CA ILE A 298 -3.73 -18.61 10.40
C ILE A 298 -4.24 -17.91 11.66
N LEU A 299 -5.55 -17.89 11.92
CA LEU A 299 -6.10 -17.32 13.16
C LEU A 299 -5.66 -18.09 14.41
N GLN A 300 -5.57 -19.42 14.32
CA GLN A 300 -5.03 -20.23 15.41
C GLN A 300 -3.56 -19.86 15.71
N ARG A 301 -2.74 -19.70 14.67
CA ARG A 301 -1.34 -19.27 14.80
C ARG A 301 -1.25 -17.83 15.33
N ALA A 302 -2.10 -16.93 14.86
CA ALA A 302 -2.18 -15.56 15.35
C ALA A 302 -2.45 -15.50 16.86
N ALA A 303 -3.42 -16.28 17.33
CA ALA A 303 -3.73 -16.40 18.75
C ALA A 303 -2.55 -16.94 19.57
N GLN A 304 -1.81 -17.94 19.06
CA GLN A 304 -0.60 -18.47 19.70
C GLN A 304 0.53 -17.44 19.78
N MET A 305 0.61 -16.53 18.79
CA MET A 305 1.58 -15.44 18.73
C MET A 305 1.15 -14.19 19.51
N GLY A 306 -0.08 -14.16 20.04
CA GLY A 306 -0.65 -12.96 20.66
C GLY A 306 -0.92 -11.83 19.66
N ARG A 307 -1.11 -12.16 18.38
CA ARG A 307 -1.44 -11.22 17.30
C ARG A 307 -2.94 -10.94 17.29
N ASP A 308 -3.28 -9.66 17.32
CA ASP A 308 -4.64 -9.19 16.99
C ASP A 308 -4.78 -9.20 15.46
N LEU A 309 -5.35 -10.28 14.93
CA LEU A 309 -5.60 -10.48 13.51
C LEU A 309 -6.97 -11.11 13.33
N ASN A 310 -7.77 -10.51 12.46
CA ASN A 310 -9.06 -11.01 12.03
C ASN A 310 -9.00 -11.27 10.52
N ILE A 311 -9.61 -12.35 10.07
CA ILE A 311 -9.70 -12.70 8.65
C ILE A 311 -11.16 -12.97 8.35
N TYR A 312 -11.76 -12.11 7.53
CA TYR A 312 -13.16 -12.22 7.13
C TYR A 312 -13.25 -12.88 5.76
N ILE A 313 -14.17 -13.83 5.60
CA ILE A 313 -14.53 -14.40 4.30
C ILE A 313 -15.62 -13.54 3.68
N GLY A 314 -15.30 -12.91 2.54
CA GLY A 314 -16.25 -12.16 1.74
C GLY A 314 -17.21 -13.11 1.02
N LEU A 315 -18.51 -12.81 1.08
CA LEU A 315 -19.55 -13.60 0.42
C LEU A 315 -20.24 -12.73 -0.64
N PRO A 316 -19.60 -12.49 -1.81
CA PRO A 316 -20.03 -11.47 -2.76
C PRO A 316 -21.30 -11.86 -3.55
N ALA A 317 -21.61 -13.16 -3.61
CA ALA A 317 -22.72 -13.71 -4.39
C ALA A 317 -23.51 -14.76 -3.61
N GLN A 318 -24.76 -14.98 -4.03
CA GLN A 318 -25.70 -15.85 -3.32
C GLN A 318 -25.24 -17.32 -3.31
N ASP A 319 -24.64 -17.79 -4.40
CA ASP A 319 -24.09 -19.15 -4.50
C ASP A 319 -22.90 -19.37 -3.56
N VAL A 320 -22.02 -18.38 -3.43
CA VAL A 320 -20.91 -18.40 -2.44
C VAL A 320 -21.47 -18.42 -1.02
N TYR A 321 -22.49 -17.61 -0.72
CA TYR A 321 -23.17 -17.63 0.58
C TYR A 321 -23.83 -18.99 0.86
N ASP A 322 -24.53 -19.56 -0.11
CA ASP A 322 -25.20 -20.86 0.05
C ASP A 322 -24.18 -21.98 0.28
N ALA A 323 -23.06 -21.95 -0.45
CA ALA A 323 -21.94 -22.87 -0.24
C ALA A 323 -21.29 -22.69 1.14
N PHE A 324 -21.17 -21.45 1.62
CA PHE A 324 -20.66 -21.15 2.96
C PHE A 324 -21.53 -21.74 4.06
N VAL A 325 -22.85 -21.51 4.00
CA VAL A 325 -23.79 -22.07 4.99
C VAL A 325 -23.87 -23.60 4.91
N ALA A 326 -23.57 -24.19 3.76
CA ALA A 326 -23.47 -25.64 3.60
C ALA A 326 -22.15 -26.22 4.10
N TYR A 327 -21.12 -25.41 4.34
CA TYR A 327 -19.81 -25.86 4.80
C TYR A 327 -19.90 -26.40 6.24
N PRO A 328 -19.38 -27.62 6.52
CA PRO A 328 -19.40 -28.17 7.87
C PRO A 328 -18.67 -27.28 8.89
N GLY A 329 -19.38 -26.81 9.91
CA GLY A 329 -18.80 -25.97 10.96
C GLY A 329 -18.67 -24.49 10.60
N PHE A 330 -19.42 -23.99 9.61
CA PHE A 330 -19.39 -22.57 9.21
C PHE A 330 -19.75 -21.59 10.36
N GLN A 331 -20.36 -22.03 11.45
CA GLN A 331 -20.67 -21.18 12.60
C GLN A 331 -19.43 -20.76 13.38
N ASP A 332 -18.33 -21.49 13.22
CA ASP A 332 -17.03 -21.24 13.85
C ASP A 332 -16.05 -20.55 12.88
N VAL A 333 -16.58 -19.99 11.78
CA VAL A 333 -15.86 -19.29 10.71
C VAL A 333 -16.23 -17.82 10.70
#